data_AF-C3KJG2-F1
#
_entry.id   AF-C3KJG2-F1
#
_cell.length_a   1.000
_cell.length_b   1.000
_cell.length_c   1.000
_cell.angle_alpha   90.00
_cell.angle_beta   90.00
_cell.angle_gamma   90.00
#
_symmetry.space_group_name_H-M   'P 1'
#
loop_
_entity.id
_entity.type
_entity.pdbx_description
1 polymer ?
#
loop_
_entity_poly.entity_id
_entity_poly.type
_entity_poly.pdbx_seq_one_letter_code
_entity_poly.pdbx_strand_id
1 'polypeptide(L)' 'MEDEWEEEEQIVVVELSGIINNDFLSKCRGTCKILDIDSDKPMMQVGQYVFAGEYEDTLGTCVLFEE' A
#
# COMPACT_ATOMS: atom_id res chain seq x y z
N MET A 1 -3.21 18.30 -31.85
CA MET A 1 -4.00 17.86 -30.69
C MET A 1 -2.97 17.30 -29.75
N GLU A 2 -2.76 17.95 -28.59
CA GLU A 2 -1.95 17.36 -27.53
C GLU A 2 -2.76 16.17 -27.02
N ASP A 3 -2.22 14.98 -27.18
CA ASP A 3 -2.85 13.74 -26.73
C ASP A 3 -2.93 13.78 -25.19
N GLU A 4 -4.08 14.16 -24.66
CA GLU A 4 -4.48 13.97 -23.26
C GLU A 4 -4.60 12.46 -23.04
N TRP A 5 -3.53 11.83 -22.54
CA TRP A 5 -3.60 10.43 -22.09
C TRP A 5 -4.35 10.38 -20.76
N GLU A 6 -5.34 9.48 -20.66
CA GLU A 6 -5.97 9.16 -19.38
C GLU A 6 -4.98 8.37 -18.52
N GLU A 7 -4.67 8.85 -17.32
CA GLU A 7 -3.87 8.10 -16.35
C GLU A 7 -4.75 7.07 -15.65
N GLU A 8 -4.40 5.78 -15.76
CA GLU A 8 -5.07 4.71 -15.03
C GLU A 8 -4.55 4.65 -13.59
N GLU A 9 -5.39 5.05 -12.63
CA GLU A 9 -5.09 4.93 -11.20
C GLU A 9 -5.62 3.60 -10.63
N GLN A 10 -4.87 3.00 -9.70
CA GLN A 10 -5.28 1.77 -8.99
C GLN A 10 -5.15 1.97 -7.48
N ILE A 11 -6.18 1.51 -6.74
CA ILE A 11 -6.19 1.53 -5.27
C ILE A 11 -6.00 0.11 -4.76
N VAL A 12 -4.98 -0.07 -3.93
CA VAL A 12 -4.67 -1.34 -3.25
C VAL A 12 -4.83 -1.19 -1.74
N VAL A 13 -5.44 -2.19 -1.11
CA VAL A 13 -5.54 -2.26 0.36
C VAL A 13 -4.38 -3.10 0.88
N VAL A 14 -3.65 -2.57 1.85
CA VAL A 14 -2.49 -3.26 2.44
C VAL A 14 -2.81 -3.68 3.86
N GLU A 15 -2.71 -4.98 4.14
CA GLU A 15 -2.70 -5.51 5.50
C GLU A 15 -1.26 -5.52 6.04
N LEU A 16 -1.06 -4.91 7.22
CA LEU A 16 0.22 -4.96 7.94
C LEU A 16 0.17 -5.99 9.06
N SER A 17 0.62 -7.21 8.78
CA SER A 17 0.72 -8.26 9.80
C SER A 17 1.94 -8.07 10.72
N GLY A 18 1.83 -8.53 11.96
CA GLY A 18 2.92 -8.47 12.95
C GLY A 18 3.07 -7.14 13.70
N ILE A 19 2.22 -6.15 13.40
CA ILE A 19 2.13 -4.90 14.16
C ILE A 19 1.16 -5.08 15.34
N ILE A 20 1.69 -5.01 16.56
CA ILE A 20 0.89 -5.13 17.80
C ILE A 20 0.20 -3.80 18.14
N ASN A 21 0.78 -2.68 17.71
CA ASN A 21 0.36 -1.36 18.14
C ASN A 21 -0.48 -0.66 17.07
N ASN A 22 -1.74 -0.36 17.38
CA ASN A 22 -2.72 0.20 16.45
C ASN A 22 -2.39 1.65 16.04
N ASP A 23 -1.65 2.40 16.87
CA ASP A 23 -1.20 3.76 16.52
C ASP A 23 0.18 3.78 15.81
N PHE A 24 0.64 2.63 15.33
CA PHE A 24 1.92 2.48 14.64
C PHE A 24 2.10 3.47 13.48
N LEU A 25 1.10 3.57 12.60
CA LEU A 25 1.17 4.43 11.42
C LEU A 25 1.20 5.92 11.80
N SER A 26 0.43 6.33 12.81
CA SER A 26 0.40 7.73 13.25
C SER A 26 1.67 8.17 13.97
N LYS A 27 2.41 7.23 14.57
CA LYS A 27 3.71 7.47 15.22
C LYS A 27 4.89 7.45 14.25
N CYS A 28 4.75 6.80 13.10
CA CYS A 28 5.79 6.77 12.07
C CYS A 28 5.90 8.14 11.39
N ARG A 29 6.82 8.98 11.85
CA ARG A 29 7.20 10.20 11.15
C ARG A 29 8.13 9.84 9.99
N GLY A 30 7.61 9.77 8.76
CA GLY A 30 8.41 9.51 7.58
C GLY A 30 7.62 9.03 6.36
N THR A 31 8.30 8.96 5.22
CA THR A 31 7.74 8.47 3.95
C THR A 31 7.55 6.96 3.98
N CYS A 32 6.41 6.47 3.54
CA CYS A 32 6.27 5.09 3.08
C CYS A 32 7.10 4.92 1.80
N LYS A 33 7.87 3.84 1.69
CA LYS A 33 8.60 3.49 0.46
C LYS A 33 8.17 2.12 0.01
N ILE A 34 7.99 1.98 -1.29
CA ILE A 34 7.73 0.70 -1.93
C ILE A 34 8.87 0.45 -2.92
N LEU A 35 9.36 -0.78 -2.94
CA LEU A 35 10.35 -1.25 -3.89
C LEU A 35 9.76 -2.43 -4.64
N ASP A 36 9.89 -2.38 -5.97
CA ASP A 36 9.52 -3.47 -6.88
C ASP A 36 8.02 -3.84 -6.80
N ILE A 37 7.15 -2.83 -6.98
CA ILE A 37 5.69 -2.99 -6.88
C ILE A 37 5.15 -4.01 -7.90
N ASP A 38 5.77 -4.15 -9.07
CA ASP A 38 5.32 -5.07 -10.12
C ASP A 38 5.76 -6.53 -9.89
N SER A 39 6.45 -6.80 -8.78
CA SER A 39 6.92 -8.13 -8.40
C SER A 39 5.85 -8.89 -7.62
N ASP A 40 5.88 -10.23 -7.68
CA ASP A 40 5.05 -11.08 -6.83
C ASP A 40 5.31 -10.86 -5.32
N LYS A 41 6.47 -10.28 -4.97
CA LYS A 41 6.90 -10.03 -3.60
C LYS A 41 7.42 -8.60 -3.41
N PRO A 42 6.54 -7.58 -3.43
CA PRO A 42 6.96 -6.20 -3.26
C PRO A 42 7.48 -5.98 -1.84
N MET A 43 8.41 -5.05 -1.69
CA MET A 43 8.96 -4.69 -0.38
C MET A 43 8.43 -3.32 0.03
N MET A 44 7.94 -3.20 1.26
CA MET A 44 7.44 -1.94 1.80
C MET A 44 8.21 -1.55 3.06
N GLN A 45 8.62 -0.29 3.16
CA GLN A 45 9.24 0.29 4.33
C GLN A 45 8.34 1.37 4.93
N VAL A 46 8.01 1.22 6.22
CA VAL A 46 7.29 2.21 7.01
C VAL A 46 8.12 2.56 8.24
N GLY A 47 8.71 3.76 8.23
CA GLY A 47 9.68 4.18 9.25
C GLY A 47 10.90 3.25 9.28
N GLN A 48 11.12 2.58 10.41
CA GLN A 48 12.24 1.63 10.60
C GLN A 48 11.87 0.17 10.28
N TYR A 49 10.61 -0.09 9.92
CA TYR A 49 10.11 -1.44 9.69
C TYR A 49 10.08 -1.73 8.19
N VAL A 50 10.46 -2.97 7.85
CA VAL A 50 10.49 -3.47 6.47
C VAL A 50 9.61 -4.71 6.40
N PHE A 51 8.73 -4.73 5.41
CA PHE A 51 7.76 -5.78 5.14
C PHE A 51 8.02 -6.37 3.76
N ALA A 52 7.89 -7.69 3.66
CA ALA A 52 7.74 -8.38 2.38
C ALA A 52 6.25 -8.65 2.18
N GLY A 53 5.69 -8.16 1.09
CA GLY A 53 4.29 -8.34 0.72
C GLY A 53 4.09 -9.48 -0.26
N GLU A 54 2.83 -9.80 -0.48
CA GLU A 54 2.32 -10.62 -1.58
C GLU A 54 0.96 -10.06 -2.00
N TYR A 55 0.57 -10.28 -3.26
CA TYR A 55 -0.74 -9.89 -3.75
C TYR A 55 -1.76 -11.00 -3.48
N GLU A 56 -2.90 -10.63 -2.90
CA GLU A 56 -4.01 -11.55 -2.64
C GLU A 56 -5.31 -11.00 -3.23
N ASP A 57 -6.00 -11.83 -4.01
CA ASP A 57 -7.32 -11.50 -4.53
C ASP A 57 -8.37 -11.61 -3.42
N THR A 58 -9.18 -10.56 -3.27
CA THR A 58 -10.27 -10.57 -2.29
C THR A 58 -11.57 -11.11 -2.90
N LEU A 59 -12.33 -11.86 -2.10
CA LEU A 59 -13.70 -12.22 -2.47
C LEU A 59 -14.64 -11.04 -2.18
N GLY A 60 -15.09 -10.36 -3.23
CA GLY A 60 -16.04 -9.25 -3.13
C GLY A 60 -15.42 -7.92 -3.53
N THR A 61 -15.77 -6.84 -2.83
CA THR A 61 -15.29 -5.49 -3.15
C THR A 61 -15.05 -4.73 -1.85
N CYS A 62 -13.83 -4.21 -1.67
CA CYS A 62 -13.51 -3.28 -0.60
C CYS A 62 -14.05 -1.89 -0.95
N VAL A 63 -14.80 -1.28 -0.04
CA VAL A 63 -15.30 0.10 -0.19
C VAL A 63 -14.64 0.98 0.87
N LEU A 64 -13.97 2.04 0.43
CA LEU A 64 -13.29 3.02 1.27
C LEU A 64 -14.10 4.32 1.25
N PHE A 65 -14.29 4.93 2.42
CA PHE A 65 -14.99 6.20 2.58
C PHE A 65 -14.05 7.21 3.23
N GLU A 66 -14.05 8.43 2.71
CA GLU A 66 -13.48 9.58 3.42
C GLU A 66 -14.48 10.04 4.50
N GLU A 67 -13.98 10.51 5.65
CA GLU A 67 -14.82 11.04 6.74
C GLU A 67 -15.46 12.39 6.37
#